data_AF-T0JXH6-F1
#
_entry.id   AF-T0JXH6-F1
#
_cell.length_a   1.000
_cell.length_b   1.000
_cell.length_c   1.000
_cell.angle_alpha   90.00
_cell.angle_beta   90.00
_cell.angle_gamma   90.00
#
_symmetry.space_group_name_H-M   'P 1'
#
loop_
_entity.id
_entity.type
_entity.pdbx_description
1 polymer ?
#
loop_
_entity_poly.entity_id
_entity_poly.type
_entity_poly.pdbx_seq_one_letter_code
_entity_poly.pdbx_strand_id
1 'polypeptide(L)'
;MDFYDTAQQDALIDACLQTSPRIDDDGSDSEVSNDRAIKGKGDVDKIASSSTVTETELVVRPRTPTILPGLSILEPWKEFLIAHFSKSIAPEMVVIDDSFNGWRHMVLPLAWTNEMIMDSVLAVSAFHIAAKTAIQSEFDPYRLYTRAINQLLSRKDLVDWDKETRQFIILAIMVLLVSVMVNGLSDFPIVFQMLESAIHAVGGEDVMKDGAEMGGFLLRQIHKMRVYAAPLLSQEAGVDAIMYHGKESFDCLYYYHSLYPDYCSTFDRLADLRQQAFNIYLSRVLGESILKSSPAELINSYQKSLESLPEGSVGEHCLVWPTFIAALECRNREQQAFFEHFLLRQYHRNQFLNILKALELLRHIWDQTGRGNETNWPALIPSMRVFIM
;
A
#
# COMPACT_ATOMS: atom_id res chain seq x y z
N MET A 1 -4.59 18.52 -33.57
CA MET A 1 -4.10 17.69 -34.69
C MET A 1 -2.74 17.21 -34.23
N ASP A 2 -2.73 16.07 -33.55
CA ASP A 2 -1.63 15.11 -33.48
C ASP A 2 -2.28 13.83 -32.94
N PHE A 3 -2.43 12.87 -33.84
CA PHE A 3 -2.93 11.54 -33.58
C PHE A 3 -1.87 10.83 -32.75
N TYR A 4 -2.10 10.71 -31.44
CA TYR A 4 -1.31 9.80 -30.60
C TYR A 4 -1.68 8.36 -30.95
N ASP A 5 -0.63 7.56 -31.06
CA ASP A 5 -0.55 6.24 -31.68
C ASP A 5 -1.47 5.20 -30.99
N THR A 6 -2.65 5.00 -31.57
CA THR A 6 -3.66 4.05 -31.12
C THR A 6 -3.12 2.60 -31.09
N ALA A 7 -2.10 2.28 -31.90
CA ALA A 7 -1.52 0.95 -31.96
C ALA A 7 -0.64 0.64 -30.74
N GLN A 8 -0.02 1.64 -30.12
CA GLN A 8 0.79 1.46 -28.91
C GLN A 8 -0.09 1.31 -27.66
N GLN A 9 -1.27 1.94 -27.67
CA GLN A 9 -2.29 1.81 -26.63
C GLN A 9 -2.99 0.44 -26.68
N ASP A 10 -3.32 -0.05 -27.89
CA ASP A 10 -3.90 -1.38 -28.09
C ASP A 10 -2.93 -2.51 -27.69
N ALA A 11 -1.63 -2.37 -27.97
CA ALA A 11 -0.62 -3.35 -27.58
C ALA A 11 -0.40 -3.45 -26.06
N LEU A 12 -0.57 -2.34 -25.33
CA LEU A 12 -0.43 -2.29 -23.86
C LEU A 12 -1.68 -2.84 -23.15
N ILE A 13 -2.86 -2.62 -23.73
CA ILE A 13 -4.13 -3.20 -23.28
C ILE A 13 -4.09 -4.73 -23.41
N ASP A 14 -3.59 -5.25 -24.53
CA ASP A 14 -3.44 -6.69 -24.75
C ASP A 14 -2.46 -7.33 -23.75
N ALA A 15 -1.40 -6.63 -23.36
CA ALA A 15 -0.46 -7.11 -22.35
C ALA A 15 -1.08 -7.22 -20.94
N CYS A 16 -2.00 -6.31 -20.58
CA CYS A 16 -2.75 -6.39 -19.32
C CYS A 16 -3.80 -7.52 -19.32
N LEU A 17 -4.45 -7.77 -20.46
CA LEU A 17 -5.49 -8.79 -20.60
C LEU A 17 -4.96 -10.23 -20.69
N GLN A 18 -3.70 -10.42 -21.12
CA GLN A 18 -3.13 -11.77 -21.34
C GLN A 18 -2.49 -12.42 -20.11
N THR A 19 -2.50 -11.78 -18.94
CA THR A 19 -1.88 -12.32 -17.71
C THR A 19 -2.91 -12.91 -16.75
N SER A 20 -3.61 -13.94 -17.22
CA SER A 20 -4.31 -14.90 -16.34
C SER A 20 -3.55 -16.23 -16.43
N PRO A 21 -3.12 -16.86 -15.31
CA PRO A 21 -2.38 -18.11 -15.37
C PRO A 21 -3.31 -19.22 -15.87
N ARG A 22 -2.98 -19.78 -17.04
CA ARG A 22 -3.59 -21.04 -17.51
C ARG A 22 -3.13 -22.17 -16.59
N ILE A 23 -4.09 -22.86 -16.00
CA ILE A 23 -3.90 -24.13 -15.31
C ILE A 23 -3.80 -25.20 -16.42
N ASP A 24 -2.60 -25.71 -16.66
CA ASP A 24 -2.41 -26.91 -17.47
C ASP A 24 -2.23 -28.11 -16.53
N ASP A 25 -3.14 -29.06 -16.68
CA ASP A 25 -3.25 -30.35 -16.00
C ASP A 25 -2.74 -31.43 -16.98
N ASP A 26 -1.66 -32.13 -16.61
CA ASP A 26 -1.27 -33.52 -16.98
C ASP A 26 0.22 -33.71 -16.64
N GLY A 27 0.72 -34.80 -16.06
CA GLY A 27 0.20 -36.16 -16.06
C GLY A 27 1.12 -37.10 -16.84
N SER A 28 2.03 -37.78 -16.11
CA SER A 28 2.70 -39.07 -16.42
C SER A 28 3.98 -39.15 -17.31
N ASP A 29 5.02 -39.69 -16.66
CA ASP A 29 5.93 -40.80 -17.03
C ASP A 29 6.65 -40.85 -18.38
N SER A 30 8.00 -40.88 -18.34
CA SER A 30 8.79 -42.13 -18.36
C SER A 30 10.28 -41.92 -18.77
N GLU A 31 11.14 -42.52 -17.95
CA GLU A 31 12.30 -43.37 -18.29
C GLU A 31 13.50 -42.91 -19.17
N VAL A 32 14.68 -43.03 -18.52
CA VAL A 32 15.87 -43.84 -18.91
C VAL A 32 17.02 -43.18 -19.69
N SER A 33 18.17 -43.13 -18.97
CA SER A 33 19.58 -43.42 -19.35
C SER A 33 20.20 -42.64 -20.55
N ASN A 34 21.48 -42.27 -20.56
CA ASN A 34 22.65 -43.01 -20.13
C ASN A 34 23.93 -42.12 -20.18
N ASP A 35 24.87 -42.40 -19.29
CA ASP A 35 26.33 -42.49 -19.50
C ASP A 35 27.10 -41.50 -20.41
N ARG A 36 28.07 -40.76 -19.85
CA ARG A 36 29.51 -41.11 -19.93
C ARG A 36 30.43 -40.06 -19.27
N ALA A 37 31.44 -40.61 -18.61
CA ALA A 37 32.48 -39.91 -17.85
C ALA A 37 33.78 -39.68 -18.67
N ILE A 38 34.73 -38.99 -18.02
CA ILE A 38 36.17 -39.33 -17.87
C ILE A 38 37.21 -38.26 -18.33
N LYS A 39 38.00 -37.82 -17.31
CA LYS A 39 39.43 -37.35 -17.25
C LYS A 39 39.83 -36.06 -17.98
N GLY A 40 40.77 -35.23 -17.48
CA GLY A 40 41.68 -35.31 -16.33
C GLY A 40 43.06 -34.71 -16.66
N LYS A 41 43.80 -34.27 -15.62
CA LYS A 41 45.20 -33.74 -15.55
C LYS A 41 45.44 -32.30 -16.06
N GLY A 42 46.27 -31.46 -15.45
CA GLY A 42 47.24 -31.60 -14.35
C GLY A 42 48.48 -30.71 -14.61
N ASP A 43 49.16 -30.30 -13.54
CA ASP A 43 50.45 -29.56 -13.37
C ASP A 43 50.37 -28.01 -13.25
N VAL A 44 50.70 -27.33 -12.12
CA VAL A 44 51.88 -27.34 -11.19
C VAL A 44 53.07 -26.62 -11.88
N ASP A 45 53.75 -25.55 -11.42
CA ASP A 45 54.18 -25.11 -10.08
C ASP A 45 54.85 -23.70 -10.10
N LYS A 46 55.19 -23.20 -8.88
CA LYS A 46 56.17 -22.13 -8.44
C LYS A 46 55.54 -20.84 -7.88
N ILE A 47 55.48 -20.57 -6.55
CA ILE A 47 56.52 -20.45 -5.47
C ILE A 47 57.52 -19.32 -5.77
N ALA A 48 57.66 -18.20 -5.02
CA ALA A 48 58.01 -17.99 -3.59
C ALA A 48 57.82 -16.48 -3.24
N SER A 49 57.83 -15.91 -2.03
CA SER A 49 57.98 -16.34 -0.63
C SER A 49 57.90 -15.11 0.32
N SER A 50 57.23 -15.31 1.47
CA SER A 50 57.57 -14.90 2.85
C SER A 50 57.71 -13.41 3.27
N SER A 51 56.95 -13.01 4.30
CA SER A 51 57.48 -12.59 5.62
C SER A 51 56.37 -12.56 6.68
N THR A 52 56.57 -13.32 7.77
CA THR A 52 55.74 -13.40 8.97
C THR A 52 56.20 -12.39 10.02
N VAL A 53 55.26 -11.67 10.65
CA VAL A 53 55.47 -11.05 11.98
C VAL A 53 54.25 -11.34 12.83
N THR A 54 54.50 -12.05 13.94
CA THR A 54 53.57 -12.38 15.01
C THR A 54 53.46 -11.21 15.98
N GLU A 55 52.26 -10.66 16.17
CA GLU A 55 51.96 -9.74 17.27
C GLU A 55 50.89 -10.36 18.18
N THR A 56 51.28 -10.45 19.45
CA THR A 56 50.56 -10.99 20.60
C THR A 56 49.25 -10.23 20.90
N GLU A 57 48.14 -10.96 20.99
CA GLU A 57 46.85 -10.49 21.49
C GLU A 57 46.96 -10.02 22.96
N LEU A 58 46.78 -8.72 23.19
CA LEU A 58 46.46 -8.17 24.50
C LEU A 58 44.94 -8.28 24.71
N VAL A 59 44.54 -9.12 25.66
CA VAL A 59 43.15 -9.29 26.10
C VAL A 59 42.61 -7.97 26.67
N VAL A 60 41.88 -7.21 25.85
CA VAL A 60 41.10 -6.05 26.30
C VAL A 60 39.85 -6.56 27.00
N ARG A 61 39.79 -6.38 28.32
CA ARG A 61 38.58 -6.64 29.12
C ARG A 61 37.40 -5.83 28.55
N PRO A 62 36.19 -6.42 28.42
CA PRO A 62 35.03 -5.65 27.99
C PRO A 62 34.77 -4.56 29.03
N ARG A 63 34.78 -3.31 28.58
CA ARG A 63 34.33 -2.17 29.37
C ARG A 63 32.86 -2.42 29.69
N THR A 64 32.53 -2.39 30.98
CA THR A 64 31.15 -2.36 31.48
C THR A 64 30.37 -1.31 30.68
N PRO A 65 29.15 -1.61 30.20
CA PRO A 65 28.38 -0.63 29.44
C PRO A 65 28.16 0.59 30.33
N THR A 66 28.73 1.73 29.92
CA THR A 66 28.34 3.02 30.45
C THR A 66 26.87 3.21 30.07
N ILE A 67 25.98 3.14 31.06
CA ILE A 67 24.56 3.41 30.90
C ILE A 67 24.43 4.79 30.24
N LEU A 68 23.88 4.81 29.03
CA LEU A 68 23.57 6.03 28.28
C LEU A 68 22.62 6.90 29.14
N PRO A 69 22.95 8.17 29.40
CA PRO A 69 22.04 9.09 30.05
C PRO A 69 20.94 9.49 29.06
N GLY A 70 19.69 9.13 29.36
CA GLY A 70 18.52 9.69 28.70
C GLY A 70 17.49 8.69 28.20
N LEU A 71 17.01 7.76 29.04
CA LEU A 71 15.63 7.29 28.89
C LEU A 71 14.74 8.48 29.25
N SER A 72 14.42 9.35 28.29
CA SER A 72 13.33 10.30 28.49
C SER A 72 12.09 9.45 28.75
N ILE A 73 11.52 9.56 29.95
CA ILE A 73 10.23 8.97 30.25
C ILE A 73 9.27 9.65 29.30
N LEU A 74 8.75 8.89 28.34
CA LEU A 74 7.80 9.40 27.38
C LEU A 74 6.53 9.79 28.15
N GLU A 75 5.90 10.91 27.80
CA GLU A 75 4.69 11.33 28.51
C GLU A 75 3.61 10.22 28.38
N PRO A 76 2.86 9.87 29.44
CA PRO A 76 1.93 8.74 29.41
C PRO A 76 0.92 8.78 28.25
N TRP A 77 0.49 9.98 27.84
CA TRP A 77 -0.42 10.15 26.71
C TRP A 77 0.24 9.78 25.37
N LYS A 78 1.55 10.03 25.19
CA LYS A 78 2.29 9.61 24.00
C LYS A 78 2.43 8.09 23.96
N GLU A 79 2.72 7.46 25.11
CA GLU A 79 2.83 6.00 25.20
C GLU A 79 1.51 5.33 24.83
N PHE A 80 0.40 5.88 25.34
CA PHE A 80 -0.94 5.42 24.99
C PHE A 80 -1.22 5.53 23.48
N LEU A 81 -0.91 6.67 22.86
CA LEU A 81 -1.10 6.86 21.42
C LEU A 81 -0.21 5.94 20.57
N ILE A 82 1.05 5.74 20.94
CA ILE A 82 1.95 4.79 20.26
C ILE A 82 1.43 3.36 20.39
N ALA A 83 0.98 2.97 21.58
CA ALA A 83 0.37 1.66 21.80
C ALA A 83 -0.90 1.48 20.97
N HIS A 84 -1.71 2.53 20.84
CA HIS A 84 -2.90 2.54 19.99
C HIS A 84 -2.55 2.42 18.51
N PHE A 85 -1.54 3.13 18.02
CA PHE A 85 -1.04 2.98 16.65
C PHE A 85 -0.68 1.51 16.36
N SER A 86 0.13 0.92 17.24
CA SER A 86 0.62 -0.45 17.10
C SER A 86 -0.49 -1.51 17.08
N LYS A 87 -1.54 -1.31 17.90
CA LYS A 87 -2.62 -2.29 18.11
C LYS A 87 -3.84 -2.10 17.22
N SER A 88 -4.10 -0.87 16.78
CA SER A 88 -5.36 -0.50 16.12
C SER A 88 -5.19 0.04 14.70
N ILE A 89 -3.97 0.48 14.33
CA ILE A 89 -3.70 1.05 12.99
C ILE A 89 -2.76 0.14 12.21
N ALA A 90 -1.57 -0.14 12.76
CA ALA A 90 -0.54 -0.93 12.09
C ALA A 90 -1.03 -2.28 11.54
N PRO A 91 -1.92 -3.05 12.22
CA PRO A 91 -2.44 -4.31 11.67
C PRO A 91 -3.24 -4.15 10.39
N GLU A 92 -3.93 -3.03 10.24
CA GLU A 92 -4.81 -2.73 9.10
C GLU A 92 -4.02 -2.17 7.90
N MET A 93 -2.75 -1.85 8.09
CA MET A 93 -1.86 -1.30 7.05
C MET A 93 -1.06 -2.36 6.28
N VAL A 94 -1.15 -3.63 6.69
CA VAL A 94 -0.41 -4.79 6.14
C VAL A 94 -1.35 -5.94 5.80
N VAL A 95 -0.91 -6.87 4.95
CA VAL A 95 -1.74 -8.04 4.58
C VAL A 95 -1.79 -9.06 5.73
N ILE A 96 -0.64 -9.36 6.31
CA ILE A 96 -0.48 -10.17 7.52
C ILE A 96 0.16 -9.31 8.61
N ASP A 97 -0.44 -9.32 9.80
CA ASP A 97 0.10 -8.60 10.95
C ASP A 97 1.05 -9.49 11.78
N ASP A 98 2.34 -9.42 11.49
CA ASP A 98 3.38 -10.26 12.09
C ASP A 98 4.67 -9.46 12.36
N SER A 99 5.79 -10.17 12.54
CA SER A 99 7.13 -9.58 12.75
C SER A 99 7.67 -8.75 11.58
N PHE A 100 7.09 -8.89 10.39
CA PHE A 100 7.42 -8.12 9.18
C PHE A 100 6.54 -6.87 9.02
N ASN A 101 5.64 -6.58 9.97
CA ASN A 101 4.86 -5.34 9.93
C ASN A 101 5.77 -4.11 10.10
N GLY A 102 6.17 -3.50 8.97
CA GLY A 102 7.01 -2.30 8.95
C GLY A 102 6.40 -1.10 9.67
N TRP A 103 5.08 -0.98 9.74
CA TRP A 103 4.43 0.09 10.52
C TRP A 103 4.69 -0.05 12.02
N ARG A 104 4.84 -1.28 12.51
CA ARG A 104 5.18 -1.54 13.93
C ARG A 104 6.68 -1.62 14.17
N HIS A 105 7.39 -2.34 13.31
CA HIS A 105 8.78 -2.73 13.55
C HIS A 105 9.81 -1.81 12.89
N MET A 106 9.37 -0.86 12.06
CA MET A 106 10.23 0.16 11.44
C MET A 106 9.77 1.58 11.80
N VAL A 107 8.50 1.92 11.56
CA VAL A 107 8.00 3.29 11.78
C VAL A 107 8.02 3.68 13.27
N LEU A 108 7.57 2.80 14.17
CA LEU A 108 7.57 3.13 15.61
C LEU A 108 8.99 3.30 16.18
N PRO A 109 9.98 2.42 15.91
CA PRO A 109 11.37 2.68 16.31
C PRO A 109 11.91 4.02 15.79
N LEU A 110 11.61 4.39 14.54
CA LEU A 110 12.02 5.68 13.96
C LEU A 110 11.32 6.87 14.61
N ALA A 111 10.08 6.72 15.07
CA ALA A 111 9.39 7.77 15.82
C ALA A 111 10.14 8.15 17.10
N TRP A 112 10.80 7.19 17.77
CA TRP A 112 11.56 7.48 19.00
C TRP A 112 12.78 8.38 18.77
N THR A 113 13.33 8.39 17.55
CA THR A 113 14.52 9.17 17.20
C THR A 113 14.20 10.40 16.33
N ASN A 114 12.98 10.49 15.80
CA ASN A 114 12.57 11.55 14.88
C ASN A 114 11.22 12.17 15.31
N GLU A 115 11.27 13.43 15.78
CA GLU A 115 10.08 14.15 16.27
C GLU A 115 9.00 14.34 15.18
N MET A 116 9.38 14.52 13.92
CA MET A 116 8.40 14.65 12.84
C MET A 116 7.61 13.36 12.65
N ILE A 117 8.30 12.21 12.64
CA ILE A 117 7.65 10.90 12.52
C ILE A 117 6.79 10.63 13.76
N MET A 118 7.29 10.96 14.96
CA MET A 118 6.51 10.88 16.20
C MET A 118 5.22 11.68 16.11
N ASP A 119 5.30 12.95 15.70
CA ASP A 119 4.12 13.81 15.60
C ASP A 119 3.09 13.27 14.62
N SER A 120 3.54 12.74 13.47
CA SER A 120 2.67 12.08 12.52
C SER A 120 1.99 10.83 13.12
N VAL A 121 2.73 9.95 13.80
CA VAL A 121 2.19 8.74 14.45
C VAL A 121 1.16 9.09 15.52
N LEU A 122 1.47 10.08 16.35
CA LEU A 122 0.57 10.56 17.39
C LEU A 122 -0.69 11.19 16.78
N ALA A 123 -0.56 11.94 15.68
CA ALA A 123 -1.71 12.53 14.97
C ALA A 123 -2.65 11.46 14.42
N VAL A 124 -2.14 10.42 13.75
CA VAL A 124 -2.95 9.29 13.25
C VAL A 124 -3.77 8.68 14.40
N SER A 125 -3.10 8.40 15.52
CA SER A 125 -3.71 7.75 16.67
C SER A 125 -4.76 8.65 17.33
N ALA A 126 -4.44 9.93 17.50
CA ALA A 126 -5.36 10.90 18.08
C ALA A 126 -6.62 11.07 17.22
N PHE A 127 -6.49 11.15 15.88
CA PHE A 127 -7.63 11.19 14.98
C PHE A 127 -8.50 9.93 15.10
N HIS A 128 -7.87 8.75 15.09
CA HIS A 128 -8.59 7.48 15.19
C HIS A 128 -9.35 7.33 16.51
N ILE A 129 -8.83 7.87 17.62
CA ILE A 129 -9.48 7.83 18.93
C ILE A 129 -10.59 8.88 19.03
N ALA A 130 -10.33 10.11 18.60
CA ALA A 130 -11.31 11.20 18.65
C ALA A 130 -12.59 10.85 17.88
N ALA A 131 -12.50 10.05 16.82
CA ALA A 131 -13.63 9.51 16.09
C ALA A 131 -14.50 8.53 16.91
N LYS A 132 -13.93 7.83 17.90
CA LYS A 132 -14.59 6.78 18.70
C LYS A 132 -15.26 7.30 19.96
N THR A 133 -14.69 8.32 20.58
CA THR A 133 -15.13 8.81 21.89
C THR A 133 -15.77 10.19 21.76
N ALA A 134 -17.05 10.31 22.10
CA ALA A 134 -17.75 11.60 22.25
C ALA A 134 -17.21 12.46 23.42
N ILE A 135 -16.24 11.93 24.17
CA ILE A 135 -15.53 12.62 25.26
C ILE A 135 -14.36 13.39 24.65
N GLN A 136 -14.19 14.65 25.05
CA GLN A 136 -13.04 15.46 24.71
C GLN A 136 -11.75 14.67 24.97
N SER A 137 -11.08 14.28 23.89
CA SER A 137 -9.73 13.75 23.93
C SER A 137 -8.83 14.76 24.64
N GLU A 138 -8.01 14.33 25.62
CA GLU A 138 -7.03 15.19 26.30
C GLU A 138 -6.02 15.82 25.31
N PHE A 139 -5.91 15.24 24.12
CA PHE A 139 -5.01 15.66 23.04
C PHE A 139 -5.82 16.12 21.83
N ASP A 140 -5.45 17.28 21.28
CA ASP A 140 -6.01 17.84 20.05
C ASP A 140 -5.30 17.22 18.83
N PRO A 141 -5.96 16.36 18.04
CA PRO A 141 -5.36 15.72 16.88
C PRO A 141 -4.91 16.73 15.82
N TYR A 142 -5.62 17.86 15.68
CA TYR A 142 -5.27 18.90 14.71
C TYR A 142 -3.97 19.60 15.11
N ARG A 143 -3.75 19.85 16.40
CA ARG A 143 -2.48 20.43 16.89
C ARG A 143 -1.28 19.56 16.51
N LEU A 144 -1.37 18.24 16.68
CA LEU A 144 -0.31 17.30 16.33
C LEU A 144 -0.08 17.25 14.82
N TYR A 145 -1.16 17.16 14.05
CA TYR A 145 -1.14 17.15 12.59
C TYR A 145 -0.55 18.45 12.01
N THR A 146 -0.99 19.61 12.48
CA THR A 146 -0.45 20.93 12.07
C THR A 146 1.03 21.05 12.44
N ARG A 147 1.46 20.53 13.60
CA ARG A 147 2.88 20.51 13.97
C ARG A 147 3.71 19.70 12.96
N ALA A 148 3.25 18.50 12.60
CA ALA A 148 3.92 17.67 11.60
C ALA A 148 3.97 18.33 10.21
N ILE A 149 2.86 18.93 9.75
CA ILE A 149 2.82 19.67 8.48
C ILE A 149 3.77 20.87 8.50
N ASN A 150 3.80 21.67 9.58
CA ASN A 150 4.73 22.79 9.69
C ASN A 150 6.19 22.34 9.68
N GLN A 151 6.49 21.22 10.35
CA GLN A 151 7.80 20.59 10.32
C GLN A 151 8.22 20.15 8.91
N LEU A 152 7.30 19.63 8.10
CA LEU A 152 7.55 19.30 6.69
C LEU A 152 7.78 20.54 5.84
N LEU A 153 6.93 21.56 5.99
CA LEU A 153 7.04 22.82 5.25
C LEU A 153 8.37 23.54 5.52
N SER A 154 8.91 23.42 6.75
CA SER A 154 10.23 23.96 7.10
C SER A 154 11.41 23.25 6.43
N ARG A 155 11.18 22.07 5.83
CA ARG A 155 12.20 21.21 5.21
C ARG A 155 11.91 20.95 3.72
N LYS A 156 11.18 21.86 3.07
CA LYS A 156 10.74 21.74 1.67
C LYS A 156 11.88 21.65 0.65
N ASP A 157 13.07 22.17 0.99
CA ASP A 157 14.25 22.17 0.12
C ASP A 157 14.98 20.81 0.21
N LEU A 158 14.34 19.76 -0.30
CA LEU A 158 14.78 18.35 -0.18
C LEU A 158 16.18 18.07 -0.75
N VAL A 159 16.62 18.87 -1.73
CA VAL A 159 17.90 18.71 -2.43
C VAL A 159 19.09 18.91 -1.49
N ASP A 160 18.94 19.72 -0.43
CA ASP A 160 20.02 20.04 0.50
C ASP A 160 20.21 18.99 1.60
N TRP A 161 19.27 18.05 1.72
CA TRP A 161 19.29 17.03 2.75
C TRP A 161 19.97 15.74 2.29
N ASP A 162 20.55 15.01 3.23
CA ASP A 162 21.11 13.68 2.99
C ASP A 162 20.00 12.65 2.70
N LYS A 163 20.41 11.48 2.20
CA LYS A 163 19.50 10.41 1.77
C LYS A 163 18.57 9.92 2.88
N GLU A 164 19.09 9.77 4.10
CA GLU A 164 18.32 9.25 5.24
C GLU A 164 17.25 10.27 5.66
N THR A 165 17.63 11.56 5.77
CA THR A 165 16.68 12.64 6.08
C THR A 165 15.56 12.73 5.04
N ARG A 166 15.88 12.58 3.74
CA ARG A 166 14.87 12.54 2.67
C ARG A 166 13.88 11.38 2.85
N GLN A 167 14.37 10.19 3.21
CA GLN A 167 13.51 9.04 3.48
C GLN A 167 12.62 9.25 4.71
N PHE A 168 13.12 9.91 5.76
CA PHE A 168 12.29 10.29 6.92
C PHE A 168 11.19 11.28 6.56
N ILE A 169 11.47 12.24 5.68
CA ILE A 169 10.45 13.19 5.19
C ILE A 169 9.36 12.45 4.42
N ILE A 170 9.74 11.57 3.48
CA ILE A 170 8.78 10.75 2.72
C ILE A 170 7.97 9.87 3.66
N LEU A 171 8.62 9.21 4.62
CA LEU A 171 7.95 8.37 5.62
C LEU A 171 6.95 9.18 6.45
N ALA A 172 7.32 10.38 6.90
CA ALA A 172 6.43 11.25 7.66
C ALA A 172 5.21 11.68 6.84
N ILE A 173 5.39 12.03 5.55
CA ILE A 173 4.27 12.34 4.64
C ILE A 173 3.36 11.12 4.49
N MET A 174 3.92 9.92 4.36
CA MET A 174 3.14 8.69 4.27
C MET A 174 2.34 8.40 5.54
N VAL A 175 2.91 8.62 6.73
CA VAL A 175 2.17 8.50 8.00
C VAL A 175 1.05 9.56 8.08
N LEU A 176 1.25 10.77 7.52
CA LEU A 176 0.17 11.76 7.40
C LEU A 176 -0.89 11.34 6.38
N LEU A 177 -0.53 10.63 5.30
CA LEU A 177 -1.50 10.02 4.39
C LEU A 177 -2.38 8.99 5.13
N VAL A 178 -1.80 8.24 6.08
CA VAL A 178 -2.59 7.37 6.97
C VAL A 178 -3.53 8.19 7.84
N SER A 179 -3.12 9.37 8.33
CA SER A 179 -4.01 10.25 9.12
C SER A 179 -5.23 10.70 8.31
N VAL A 180 -5.01 11.17 7.08
CA VAL A 180 -6.12 11.61 6.22
C VAL A 180 -7.02 10.44 5.79
N MET A 181 -6.45 9.24 5.64
CA MET A 181 -7.20 8.02 5.33
C MET A 181 -8.08 7.58 6.50
N VAL A 182 -7.50 7.36 7.68
CA VAL A 182 -8.22 6.82 8.85
C VAL A 182 -9.43 7.67 9.24
N ASN A 183 -9.34 9.00 9.08
CA ASN A 183 -10.41 9.93 9.44
C ASN A 183 -11.17 10.50 8.24
N GLY A 184 -10.81 10.11 7.01
CA GLY A 184 -11.38 10.64 5.76
C GLY A 184 -11.26 12.17 5.65
N LEU A 185 -10.12 12.76 6.02
CA LEU A 185 -9.91 14.22 5.97
C LEU A 185 -9.85 14.72 4.52
N SER A 186 -10.44 15.90 4.29
CA SER A 186 -10.44 16.57 2.97
C SER A 186 -9.06 17.02 2.49
N ASP A 187 -8.05 16.94 3.35
CA ASP A 187 -6.66 17.31 3.08
C ASP A 187 -5.96 16.30 2.17
N PHE A 188 -6.56 15.14 1.91
CA PHE A 188 -5.99 14.06 1.09
C PHE A 188 -5.29 14.55 -0.19
N PRO A 189 -5.92 15.36 -1.08
CA PRO A 189 -5.26 15.78 -2.32
C PRO A 189 -3.97 16.58 -2.07
N ILE A 190 -3.94 17.37 -0.99
CA ILE A 190 -2.79 18.20 -0.63
C ILE A 190 -1.66 17.31 -0.12
N VAL A 191 -1.95 16.42 0.82
CA VAL A 191 -0.94 15.53 1.41
C VAL A 191 -0.40 14.54 0.38
N PHE A 192 -1.24 14.06 -0.54
CA PHE A 192 -0.80 13.20 -1.63
C PHE A 192 0.08 13.95 -2.64
N GLN A 193 -0.28 15.18 -2.98
CA GLN A 193 0.58 16.02 -3.83
C GLN A 193 1.93 16.32 -3.15
N MET A 194 1.97 16.47 -1.82
CA MET A 194 3.23 16.59 -1.08
C MET A 194 4.09 15.34 -1.23
N LEU A 195 3.50 14.14 -1.19
CA LEU A 195 4.22 12.88 -1.40
C LEU A 195 4.84 12.82 -2.79
N GLU A 196 4.04 13.05 -3.83
CA GLU A 196 4.50 13.01 -5.22
C GLU A 196 5.60 14.06 -5.48
N SER A 197 5.41 15.27 -4.94
CA SER A 197 6.43 16.33 -5.04
C SER A 197 7.73 15.95 -4.34
N ALA A 198 7.64 15.29 -3.18
CA ALA A 198 8.82 14.83 -2.45
C ALA A 198 9.57 13.73 -3.21
N ILE A 199 8.86 12.75 -3.78
CA ILE A 199 9.45 11.67 -4.59
C ILE A 199 10.16 12.26 -5.83
N HIS A 200 9.52 13.19 -6.53
CA HIS A 200 10.13 13.85 -7.68
C HIS A 200 11.39 14.64 -7.29
N ALA A 201 11.35 15.39 -6.17
CA ALA A 201 12.48 16.20 -5.71
C ALA A 201 13.71 15.37 -5.33
N VAL A 202 13.56 14.11 -4.91
CA VAL A 202 14.69 13.25 -4.54
C VAL A 202 15.29 12.49 -5.73
N GLY A 203 14.78 12.70 -6.95
CA GLY A 203 15.25 12.04 -8.16
C GLY A 203 14.44 10.79 -8.56
N GLY A 204 13.24 10.63 -8.02
CA GLY A 204 12.33 9.52 -8.33
C GLY A 204 12.54 8.27 -7.47
N GLU A 205 11.88 7.19 -7.88
CA GLU A 205 11.79 5.96 -7.10
C GLU A 205 13.06 5.12 -7.08
N ASP A 206 13.89 5.23 -8.13
CA ASP A 206 15.13 4.48 -8.24
C ASP A 206 16.13 4.85 -7.13
N VAL A 207 16.13 6.11 -6.68
CA VAL A 207 16.96 6.57 -5.56
C VAL A 207 16.54 5.92 -4.24
N MET A 208 15.26 5.53 -4.11
CA MET A 208 14.74 4.82 -2.94
C MET A 208 15.06 3.33 -2.95
N LYS A 209 15.25 2.70 -4.13
CA LYS A 209 15.64 1.27 -4.24
C LYS A 209 16.98 0.98 -3.59
N ASP A 210 17.91 1.93 -3.64
CA ASP A 210 19.23 1.84 -3.02
C ASP A 210 19.20 2.06 -1.48
N GLY A 211 18.02 2.14 -0.87
CA GLY A 211 17.77 2.65 0.48
C GLY A 211 17.69 1.60 1.60
N ALA A 212 18.32 0.43 1.43
CA ALA A 212 18.24 -0.71 2.36
C ALA A 212 16.77 -1.12 2.65
N GLU A 213 16.50 -1.66 3.84
CA GLU A 213 15.17 -2.18 4.23
C GLU A 213 14.06 -1.11 4.19
N MET A 214 14.37 0.13 4.62
CA MET A 214 13.42 1.25 4.63
C MET A 214 13.02 1.68 3.22
N GLY A 215 13.98 1.74 2.29
CA GLY A 215 13.70 2.05 0.89
C GLY A 215 12.70 1.07 0.26
N GLY A 216 12.92 -0.24 0.50
CA GLY A 216 11.99 -1.28 0.04
C GLY A 216 10.61 -1.17 0.68
N PHE A 217 10.53 -0.87 1.98
CA PHE A 217 9.25 -0.65 2.66
C PHE A 217 8.48 0.56 2.07
N LEU A 218 9.15 1.70 1.93
CA LEU A 218 8.55 2.93 1.38
C LEU A 218 8.03 2.69 -0.03
N LEU A 219 8.84 2.07 -0.90
CA LEU A 219 8.48 1.84 -2.29
C LEU A 219 7.21 0.99 -2.43
N ARG A 220 7.13 -0.13 -1.68
CA ARG A 220 5.94 -1.00 -1.67
C ARG A 220 4.67 -0.26 -1.24
N GLN A 221 4.78 0.64 -0.27
CA GLN A 221 3.64 1.43 0.18
C GLN A 221 3.28 2.55 -0.82
N ILE A 222 4.27 3.20 -1.43
CA ILE A 222 4.08 4.26 -2.43
C ILE A 222 3.37 3.72 -3.67
N HIS A 223 3.82 2.60 -4.23
CA HIS A 223 3.18 1.96 -5.39
C HIS A 223 1.69 1.68 -5.14
N LYS A 224 1.39 1.09 -3.97
CA LYS A 224 0.02 0.81 -3.54
C LYS A 224 -0.81 2.09 -3.37
N MET A 225 -0.28 3.07 -2.64
CA MET A 225 -0.99 4.34 -2.38
C MET A 225 -1.25 5.13 -3.66
N ARG A 226 -0.30 5.16 -4.60
CA ARG A 226 -0.45 5.91 -5.85
C ARG A 226 -1.61 5.40 -6.68
N VAL A 227 -1.70 4.09 -6.89
CA VAL A 227 -2.76 3.51 -7.72
C VAL A 227 -4.14 3.67 -7.10
N TYR A 228 -4.25 3.60 -5.76
CA TYR A 228 -5.55 3.79 -5.10
C TYR A 228 -5.95 5.26 -5.00
N ALA A 229 -4.98 6.15 -4.81
CA ALA A 229 -5.22 7.59 -4.70
C ALA A 229 -5.62 8.22 -6.03
N ALA A 230 -5.00 7.83 -7.15
CA ALA A 230 -5.14 8.56 -8.40
C ALA A 230 -6.59 8.63 -8.94
N PRO A 231 -7.39 7.53 -8.92
CA PRO A 231 -8.83 7.57 -9.24
C PRO A 231 -9.66 8.52 -8.35
N LEU A 232 -9.17 8.80 -7.14
CA LEU A 232 -9.81 9.70 -6.18
C LEU A 232 -9.39 11.17 -6.40
N LEU A 233 -8.45 11.45 -7.31
CA LEU A 233 -7.98 12.80 -7.65
C LEU A 233 -8.54 13.27 -8.99
N SER A 234 -8.49 12.42 -10.01
CA SER A 234 -9.10 12.68 -11.32
C SER A 234 -9.24 11.39 -12.13
N GLN A 235 -10.10 11.42 -13.16
CA GLN A 235 -10.26 10.28 -14.06
C GLN A 235 -8.97 9.97 -14.81
N GLU A 236 -8.32 11.01 -15.36
CA GLU A 236 -7.07 10.94 -16.11
C GLU A 236 -5.96 10.30 -15.26
N ALA A 237 -5.73 10.84 -14.05
CA ALA A 237 -4.73 10.30 -13.14
C ALA A 237 -5.03 8.84 -12.78
N GLY A 238 -6.32 8.49 -12.58
CA GLY A 238 -6.73 7.12 -12.30
C GLY A 238 -6.44 6.15 -13.45
N VAL A 239 -6.71 6.54 -14.69
CA VAL A 239 -6.39 5.72 -15.88
C VAL A 239 -4.88 5.53 -15.98
N ASP A 240 -4.12 6.63 -15.91
CA ASP A 240 -2.67 6.58 -16.04
C ASP A 240 -2.04 5.72 -14.95
N ALA A 241 -2.42 5.92 -13.68
CA ALA A 241 -1.84 5.15 -12.59
C ALA A 241 -2.15 3.66 -12.68
N ILE A 242 -3.38 3.27 -13.05
CA ILE A 242 -3.73 1.86 -13.21
C ILE A 242 -2.99 1.23 -14.40
N MET A 243 -2.91 1.94 -15.54
CA MET A 243 -2.26 1.41 -16.75
C MET A 243 -0.74 1.31 -16.60
N TYR A 244 -0.09 2.32 -16.01
CA TYR A 244 1.37 2.39 -15.96
C TYR A 244 2.00 1.91 -14.65
N HIS A 245 1.23 1.88 -13.56
CA HIS A 245 1.73 1.50 -12.22
C HIS A 245 0.90 0.39 -11.54
N GLY A 246 -0.12 -0.14 -12.23
CA GLY A 246 -1.00 -1.17 -11.69
C GLY A 246 -0.22 -2.42 -11.26
N LYS A 247 0.77 -2.84 -12.04
CA LYS A 247 1.58 -4.03 -11.76
C LYS A 247 2.40 -3.89 -10.48
N GLU A 248 3.08 -2.77 -10.30
CA GLU A 248 3.91 -2.46 -9.13
C GLU A 248 3.06 -2.31 -7.85
N SER A 249 1.78 -1.96 -7.97
CA SER A 249 0.88 -1.86 -6.82
C SER A 249 0.66 -3.21 -6.09
N PHE A 250 0.98 -4.32 -6.75
CA PHE A 250 0.91 -5.67 -6.18
C PHE A 250 2.15 -6.06 -5.35
N ASP A 251 3.20 -5.22 -5.29
CA ASP A 251 4.45 -5.57 -4.61
C ASP A 251 4.27 -5.98 -3.14
N CYS A 252 3.30 -5.39 -2.44
CA CYS A 252 2.96 -5.82 -1.08
C CYS A 252 2.46 -7.26 -1.03
N LEU A 253 1.60 -7.67 -1.98
CA LEU A 253 1.09 -9.03 -2.06
C LEU A 253 2.20 -10.00 -2.45
N TYR A 254 3.04 -9.66 -3.43
CA TYR A 254 4.18 -10.49 -3.81
C TYR A 254 5.20 -10.66 -2.67
N TYR A 255 5.43 -9.61 -1.89
CA TYR A 255 6.26 -9.67 -0.70
C TYR A 255 5.73 -10.71 0.30
N TYR A 256 4.45 -10.63 0.69
CA TYR A 256 3.86 -11.61 1.61
C TYR A 256 3.73 -13.00 1.01
N HIS A 257 3.46 -13.11 -0.29
CA HIS A 257 3.46 -14.38 -1.01
C HIS A 257 4.82 -15.09 -0.91
N SER A 258 5.93 -14.36 -1.01
CA SER A 258 7.27 -14.95 -0.86
C SER A 258 7.58 -15.41 0.57
N LEU A 259 6.99 -14.78 1.58
CA LEU A 259 7.18 -15.10 2.98
C LEU A 259 6.28 -16.25 3.47
N TYR A 260 5.10 -16.39 2.86
CA TYR A 260 4.03 -17.27 3.32
C TYR A 260 3.47 -18.14 2.19
N PRO A 261 4.24 -19.13 1.68
CA PRO A 261 3.79 -20.00 0.58
C PRO A 261 2.48 -20.75 0.86
N ASP A 262 2.21 -21.07 2.14
CA ASP A 262 0.98 -21.76 2.56
C ASP A 262 -0.30 -20.94 2.29
N TYR A 263 -0.16 -19.62 2.11
CA TYR A 263 -1.26 -18.70 1.83
C TYR A 263 -1.33 -18.27 0.35
N CYS A 264 -0.58 -18.92 -0.55
CA CYS A 264 -0.49 -18.54 -1.98
C CYS A 264 -1.87 -18.37 -2.62
N SER A 265 -2.76 -19.35 -2.46
CA SER A 265 -4.12 -19.30 -3.02
C SER A 265 -4.96 -18.13 -2.50
N THR A 266 -4.72 -17.68 -1.26
CA THR A 266 -5.41 -16.49 -0.71
C THR A 266 -4.84 -15.23 -1.34
N PHE A 267 -3.52 -15.11 -1.47
CA PHE A 267 -2.90 -13.96 -2.12
C PHE A 267 -3.26 -13.85 -3.59
N ASP A 268 -3.35 -14.97 -4.31
CA ASP A 268 -3.78 -15.01 -5.71
C ASP A 268 -5.22 -14.50 -5.85
N ARG A 269 -6.12 -14.89 -4.94
CA ARG A 269 -7.51 -14.37 -4.91
C ARG A 269 -7.56 -12.87 -4.59
N LEU A 270 -6.73 -12.39 -3.65
CA LEU A 270 -6.65 -10.96 -3.35
C LEU A 270 -6.12 -10.16 -4.55
N ALA A 271 -5.15 -10.71 -5.27
CA ALA A 271 -4.60 -10.10 -6.48
C ALA A 271 -5.64 -10.08 -7.61
N ASP A 272 -6.35 -11.18 -7.82
CA ASP A 272 -7.42 -11.29 -8.80
C ASP A 272 -8.56 -10.30 -8.53
N LEU A 273 -9.04 -10.20 -7.29
CA LEU A 273 -10.06 -9.21 -6.91
C LEU A 273 -9.60 -7.77 -7.17
N ARG A 274 -8.34 -7.44 -6.89
CA ARG A 274 -7.78 -6.11 -7.21
C ARG A 274 -7.75 -5.87 -8.71
N GLN A 275 -7.32 -6.86 -9.49
CA GLN A 275 -7.29 -6.75 -10.95
C GLN A 275 -8.70 -6.58 -11.53
N GLN A 276 -9.69 -7.31 -11.02
CA GLN A 276 -11.08 -7.14 -11.42
C GLN A 276 -11.59 -5.73 -11.12
N ALA A 277 -11.22 -5.12 -9.99
CA ALA A 277 -11.57 -3.73 -9.69
C ALA A 277 -10.90 -2.73 -10.65
N PHE A 278 -9.63 -2.94 -11.03
CA PHE A 278 -8.97 -2.14 -12.07
C PHE A 278 -9.71 -2.24 -13.41
N ASN A 279 -10.11 -3.45 -13.79
CA ASN A 279 -10.87 -3.69 -15.02
C ASN A 279 -12.24 -2.99 -14.99
N ILE A 280 -12.96 -3.03 -13.86
CA ILE A 280 -14.23 -2.31 -13.70
C ILE A 280 -14.03 -0.79 -13.88
N TYR A 281 -13.01 -0.22 -13.22
CA TYR A 281 -12.72 1.21 -13.34
C TYR A 281 -12.36 1.61 -14.77
N LEU A 282 -11.42 0.90 -15.41
CA LEU A 282 -10.98 1.19 -16.77
C LEU A 282 -12.11 0.99 -17.78
N SER A 283 -12.93 -0.06 -17.64
CA SER A 283 -14.10 -0.27 -18.49
C SER A 283 -15.06 0.92 -18.45
N ARG A 284 -15.24 1.51 -17.27
CA ARG A 284 -16.17 2.63 -17.10
C ARG A 284 -15.63 3.91 -17.72
N VAL A 285 -14.34 4.21 -17.51
CA VAL A 285 -13.74 5.47 -17.97
C VAL A 285 -13.46 5.44 -19.48
N LEU A 286 -12.97 4.32 -20.00
CA LEU A 286 -12.55 4.19 -21.40
C LEU A 286 -13.63 3.60 -22.32
N GLY A 287 -14.70 3.03 -21.75
CA GLY A 287 -15.82 2.42 -22.47
C GLY A 287 -15.65 0.91 -22.71
N GLU A 288 -16.77 0.24 -23.04
CA GLU A 288 -16.88 -1.23 -23.17
C GLU A 288 -16.02 -1.84 -24.29
N SER A 289 -15.54 -1.01 -25.23
CA SER A 289 -14.76 -1.46 -26.40
C SER A 289 -13.43 -2.12 -26.04
N ILE A 290 -12.90 -1.89 -24.83
CA ILE A 290 -11.56 -2.35 -24.44
C ILE A 290 -11.59 -3.75 -23.84
N LEU A 291 -12.52 -4.04 -22.92
CA LEU A 291 -12.53 -5.29 -22.17
C LEU A 291 -13.54 -6.33 -22.71
N LYS A 292 -14.32 -5.98 -23.74
CA LYS A 292 -15.32 -6.86 -24.41
C LYS A 292 -16.32 -7.54 -23.45
N SER A 293 -16.41 -7.05 -22.22
CA SER A 293 -17.26 -7.58 -21.16
C SER A 293 -18.24 -6.49 -20.75
N SER A 294 -19.50 -6.87 -20.57
CA SER A 294 -20.50 -5.93 -20.08
C SER A 294 -20.25 -5.57 -18.62
N PRO A 295 -20.65 -4.37 -18.15
CA PRO A 295 -20.53 -4.00 -16.74
C PRO A 295 -21.18 -5.00 -15.78
N ALA A 296 -22.30 -5.61 -16.20
CA ALA A 296 -23.00 -6.63 -15.42
C ALA A 296 -22.17 -7.90 -15.24
N GLU A 297 -21.45 -8.35 -16.29
CA GLU A 297 -20.57 -9.52 -16.21
C GLU A 297 -19.38 -9.26 -15.28
N LEU A 298 -18.77 -8.07 -15.37
CA LEU A 298 -17.64 -7.68 -14.51
C LEU A 298 -18.05 -7.66 -13.03
N ILE A 299 -19.18 -7.02 -12.70
CA ILE A 299 -19.72 -7.00 -11.33
C ILE A 299 -20.03 -8.41 -10.83
N ASN A 300 -20.69 -9.24 -11.66
CA ASN A 300 -21.08 -10.59 -11.27
C ASN A 300 -19.84 -11.49 -11.04
N SER A 301 -18.79 -11.33 -11.84
CA SER A 301 -17.51 -12.00 -11.64
C SER A 301 -16.86 -11.57 -10.32
N TYR A 302 -16.83 -10.27 -10.06
CA TYR A 302 -16.24 -9.72 -8.84
C TYR A 302 -16.96 -10.24 -7.59
N GLN A 303 -18.30 -10.17 -7.59
CA GLN A 303 -19.12 -10.67 -6.48
C GLN A 303 -18.86 -12.15 -6.20
N LYS A 304 -18.89 -13.01 -7.23
CA LYS A 304 -18.62 -14.45 -7.07
C LYS A 304 -17.22 -14.72 -6.51
N SER A 305 -16.24 -13.95 -6.98
CA SER A 305 -14.85 -14.07 -6.52
C SER A 305 -14.73 -13.66 -5.06
N LEU A 306 -15.43 -12.59 -4.65
CA LEU A 306 -15.46 -12.14 -3.26
C LEU A 306 -16.21 -13.12 -2.34
N GLU A 307 -17.33 -13.69 -2.79
CA GLU A 307 -18.08 -14.73 -2.06
C GLU A 307 -17.26 -16.01 -1.85
N SER A 308 -16.35 -16.31 -2.78
CA SER A 308 -15.46 -17.47 -2.66
C SER A 308 -14.36 -17.31 -1.60
N LEU A 309 -14.12 -16.07 -1.14
CA LEU A 309 -13.16 -15.76 -0.09
C LEU A 309 -13.85 -15.90 1.28
N PRO A 310 -13.45 -16.87 2.13
CA PRO A 310 -14.05 -17.05 3.44
C PRO A 310 -13.97 -15.77 4.28
N GLU A 311 -15.02 -15.46 5.03
CA GLU A 311 -15.00 -14.34 5.98
C GLU A 311 -13.88 -14.54 7.02
N GLY A 312 -13.11 -13.49 7.28
CA GLY A 312 -11.94 -13.54 8.16
C GLY A 312 -10.68 -14.08 7.49
N SER A 313 -10.68 -14.27 6.16
CA SER A 313 -9.48 -14.62 5.41
C SER A 313 -8.36 -13.60 5.62
N VAL A 314 -7.13 -14.09 5.58
CA VAL A 314 -5.94 -13.24 5.64
C VAL A 314 -5.99 -12.18 4.55
N GLY A 315 -5.74 -10.93 4.92
CA GLY A 315 -5.71 -9.80 3.99
C GLY A 315 -7.07 -9.35 3.46
N GLU A 316 -8.20 -9.88 3.94
CA GLU A 316 -9.55 -9.47 3.49
C GLU A 316 -9.78 -7.96 3.64
N HIS A 317 -9.25 -7.33 4.69
CA HIS A 317 -9.34 -5.89 4.93
C HIS A 317 -8.65 -5.05 3.86
N CYS A 318 -7.75 -5.65 3.07
CA CYS A 318 -7.08 -5.00 1.94
C CYS A 318 -7.97 -4.86 0.68
N LEU A 319 -9.24 -5.26 0.77
CA LEU A 319 -10.21 -5.22 -0.33
C LEU A 319 -11.21 -4.05 -0.21
N VAL A 320 -11.00 -3.11 0.72
CA VAL A 320 -11.87 -1.93 0.88
C VAL A 320 -11.94 -1.12 -0.42
N TRP A 321 -10.80 -0.70 -0.98
CA TRP A 321 -10.79 0.03 -2.25
C TRP A 321 -11.34 -0.78 -3.44
N PRO A 322 -10.89 -2.04 -3.69
CA PRO A 322 -11.46 -2.87 -4.74
C PRO A 322 -12.98 -3.03 -4.64
N THR A 323 -13.49 -3.25 -3.43
CA THR A 323 -14.93 -3.44 -3.21
C THR A 323 -15.69 -2.14 -3.39
N PHE A 324 -15.13 -1.01 -2.97
CA PHE A 324 -15.72 0.30 -3.25
C PHE A 324 -15.87 0.56 -4.76
N ILE A 325 -14.84 0.27 -5.55
CA ILE A 325 -14.89 0.40 -7.02
C ILE A 325 -15.94 -0.52 -7.63
N ALA A 326 -16.00 -1.79 -7.23
CA ALA A 326 -17.04 -2.70 -7.71
C ALA A 326 -18.44 -2.22 -7.30
N ALA A 327 -18.61 -1.76 -6.07
CA ALA A 327 -19.89 -1.28 -5.54
C ALA A 327 -20.45 -0.07 -6.32
N LEU A 328 -19.58 0.76 -6.91
CA LEU A 328 -19.98 1.91 -7.73
C LEU A 328 -20.70 1.53 -9.03
N GLU A 329 -20.41 0.34 -9.57
CA GLU A 329 -21.02 -0.15 -10.82
C GLU A 329 -22.30 -0.97 -10.58
N CYS A 330 -22.73 -1.12 -9.32
CA CYS A 330 -23.92 -1.90 -8.94
C CYS A 330 -25.24 -1.25 -9.36
N ARG A 331 -26.15 -2.05 -9.90
CA ARG A 331 -27.47 -1.57 -10.40
C ARG A 331 -28.67 -2.12 -9.64
N ASN A 332 -28.57 -3.31 -9.05
CA ASN A 332 -29.68 -3.93 -8.33
C ASN A 332 -29.49 -3.86 -6.81
N ARG A 333 -30.61 -3.92 -6.07
CA ARG A 333 -30.63 -3.75 -4.61
C ARG A 333 -29.92 -4.87 -3.85
N GLU A 334 -29.93 -6.09 -4.37
CA GLU A 334 -29.31 -7.24 -3.73
C GLU A 334 -27.78 -7.10 -3.72
N GLN A 335 -27.18 -6.72 -4.86
CA GLN A 335 -25.75 -6.43 -4.96
C GLN A 335 -25.33 -5.23 -4.12
N GLN A 336 -26.14 -4.16 -4.13
CA GLN A 336 -25.89 -3.00 -3.28
C GLN A 336 -25.82 -3.40 -1.80
N ALA A 337 -26.78 -4.21 -1.33
CA ALA A 337 -26.79 -4.71 0.05
C ALA A 337 -25.60 -5.62 0.36
N PHE A 338 -25.18 -6.47 -0.58
CA PHE A 338 -24.01 -7.34 -0.44
C PHE A 338 -22.72 -6.53 -0.22
N PHE A 339 -22.42 -5.57 -1.11
CA PHE A 339 -21.20 -4.77 -0.99
C PHE A 339 -21.25 -3.78 0.17
N GLU A 340 -22.43 -3.22 0.48
CA GLU A 340 -22.63 -2.41 1.67
C GLU A 340 -22.34 -3.20 2.95
N HIS A 341 -22.81 -4.44 3.03
CA HIS A 341 -22.53 -5.32 4.16
C HIS A 341 -21.02 -5.58 4.32
N PHE A 342 -20.31 -5.88 3.22
CA PHE A 342 -18.86 -6.08 3.25
C PHE A 342 -18.13 -4.83 3.78
N LEU A 343 -18.42 -3.65 3.22
CA LEU A 343 -17.76 -2.41 3.62
C LEU A 343 -18.07 -2.04 5.08
N LEU A 344 -19.33 -2.21 5.53
CA LEU A 344 -19.69 -2.02 6.93
C LEU A 344 -18.93 -2.98 7.86
N ARG A 345 -18.72 -4.25 7.45
CA ARG A 345 -17.90 -5.20 8.22
C ARG A 345 -16.46 -4.71 8.35
N GLN A 346 -15.86 -4.22 7.27
CA GLN A 346 -14.51 -3.65 7.32
C GLN A 346 -14.45 -2.40 8.22
N TYR A 347 -15.46 -1.53 8.16
CA TYR A 347 -15.58 -0.42 9.10
C TYR A 347 -15.71 -0.89 10.54
N HIS A 348 -16.55 -1.89 10.83
CA HIS A 348 -16.69 -2.43 12.18
C HIS A 348 -15.37 -3.00 12.72
N ARG A 349 -14.55 -3.60 11.85
CA ARG A 349 -13.23 -4.11 12.17
C ARG A 349 -12.22 -2.99 12.48
N ASN A 350 -12.00 -2.07 11.54
CA ASN A 350 -10.89 -1.11 11.63
C ASN A 350 -11.29 0.27 12.19
N GLN A 351 -12.56 0.64 12.13
CA GLN A 351 -13.12 1.93 12.54
C GLN A 351 -12.59 3.13 11.73
N PHE A 352 -12.17 2.91 10.48
CA PHE A 352 -11.69 3.98 9.61
C PHE A 352 -12.88 4.71 8.97
N LEU A 353 -12.98 6.01 9.21
CA LEU A 353 -14.13 6.83 8.80
C LEU A 353 -14.20 7.05 7.28
N ASN A 354 -13.10 6.86 6.54
CA ASN A 354 -13.13 6.91 5.08
C ASN A 354 -14.12 5.90 4.48
N ILE A 355 -14.33 4.75 5.12
CA ILE A 355 -15.28 3.73 4.66
C ILE A 355 -16.72 4.23 4.79
N LEU A 356 -17.06 4.94 5.87
CA LEU A 356 -18.39 5.53 6.02
C LEU A 356 -18.65 6.61 4.95
N LYS A 357 -17.63 7.43 4.63
CA LYS A 357 -17.73 8.41 3.55
C LYS A 357 -17.88 7.76 2.19
N ALA A 358 -17.19 6.63 1.95
CA ALA A 358 -17.35 5.82 0.74
C ALA A 358 -18.80 5.30 0.62
N LEU A 359 -19.36 4.76 1.71
CA LEU A 359 -20.75 4.30 1.77
C LEU A 359 -21.77 5.42 1.54
N GLU A 360 -21.52 6.63 2.03
CA GLU A 360 -22.36 7.80 1.76
C GLU A 360 -22.41 8.11 0.24
N LEU A 361 -21.25 8.11 -0.44
CA LEU A 361 -21.23 8.31 -1.89
C LEU A 361 -21.95 7.17 -2.62
N LEU A 362 -21.70 5.91 -2.24
CA LEU A 362 -22.35 4.75 -2.86
C LEU A 362 -23.87 4.86 -2.79
N ARG A 363 -24.41 5.13 -1.60
CA ARG A 363 -25.86 5.30 -1.39
C ARG A 363 -26.42 6.45 -2.22
N HIS A 364 -25.68 7.55 -2.35
CA HIS A 364 -26.08 8.68 -3.19
C HIS A 364 -26.17 8.29 -4.67
N ILE A 365 -25.15 7.60 -5.20
CA ILE A 365 -25.12 7.14 -6.58
C ILE A 365 -26.25 6.13 -6.84
N TRP A 366 -26.42 5.15 -5.94
CA TRP A 366 -27.47 4.13 -6.07
C TRP A 366 -28.88 4.72 -6.06
N ASP A 367 -29.14 5.77 -5.27
CA ASP A 367 -30.43 6.48 -5.30
C ASP A 367 -30.65 7.19 -6.64
N GLN A 368 -29.62 7.81 -7.21
CA GLN A 368 -29.70 8.46 -8.53
C GLN A 368 -29.96 7.43 -9.64
N THR A 369 -29.21 6.32 -9.64
CA THR A 369 -29.40 5.23 -10.62
C THR A 369 -30.79 4.61 -10.50
N GLY A 370 -31.29 4.42 -9.28
CA GLY A 370 -32.64 3.89 -9.03
C GLY A 370 -33.77 4.77 -9.56
N ARG A 371 -33.52 6.08 -9.72
CA ARG A 371 -34.45 7.04 -10.36
C ARG A 371 -34.33 7.09 -11.88
N GLY A 372 -33.46 6.28 -12.48
CA GLY A 372 -33.22 6.23 -13.92
C GLY A 372 -32.21 7.26 -14.43
N ASN A 373 -31.48 7.95 -13.54
CA ASN A 373 -30.43 8.88 -13.95
C ASN A 373 -29.13 8.11 -14.23
N GLU A 374 -28.53 8.34 -15.39
CA GLU A 374 -27.20 7.83 -15.68
C GLU A 374 -26.14 8.66 -14.94
N THR A 375 -25.31 8.00 -14.14
CA THR A 375 -24.29 8.64 -13.33
C THR A 375 -22.90 8.31 -13.87
N ASN A 376 -22.14 9.35 -14.27
CA ASN A 376 -20.71 9.22 -14.54
C ASN A 376 -19.94 9.19 -13.21
N TRP A 377 -20.05 8.08 -12.47
CA TRP A 377 -19.46 7.96 -11.14
C TRP A 377 -17.95 8.24 -11.09
N PRO A 378 -17.11 7.92 -12.11
CA PRO A 378 -15.70 8.31 -12.07
C PRO A 378 -15.49 9.82 -11.97
N ALA A 379 -16.42 10.64 -12.48
CA ALA A 379 -16.36 12.10 -12.34
C ALA A 379 -16.76 12.60 -10.95
N LEU A 380 -17.50 11.78 -10.19
CA LEU A 380 -18.03 12.13 -8.87
C LEU A 380 -17.04 11.81 -7.75
N ILE A 381 -16.23 10.74 -7.89
CA ILE A 381 -15.29 10.31 -6.86
C ILE A 381 -14.39 11.46 -6.36
N PRO A 382 -13.74 12.28 -7.24
CA PRO A 382 -12.82 13.32 -6.76
C PRO A 382 -13.46 14.38 -5.87
N SER A 383 -14.77 14.60 -6.01
CA SER A 383 -15.50 15.58 -5.20
C SER A 383 -15.53 15.23 -3.71
N MET A 384 -15.35 13.94 -3.37
CA MET A 384 -15.28 13.50 -1.97
C MET A 384 -14.05 14.04 -1.25
N ARG A 385 -12.92 14.15 -1.95
CA ARG A 385 -11.60 14.46 -1.36
C ARG A 385 -11.23 13.54 -0.19
N VAL A 386 -11.61 12.26 -0.26
CA VAL A 386 -11.36 11.25 0.78
C VAL A 386 -10.42 10.20 0.23
N PHE A 387 -9.41 9.82 1.00
CA PHE A 387 -8.55 8.69 0.64
C PHE A 387 -9.19 7.37 1.07
N ILE A 388 -9.54 6.52 0.09
CA ILE A 388 -10.06 5.16 0.30
C ILE A 388 -8.93 4.20 -0.09
N MET A 389 -8.65 3.22 0.76
CA MET A 389 -7.63 2.18 0.56
C MET A 389 -8.08 0.90 1.22
#